data_AF-A0A924LJ75-F1
#
_entry.id   AF-A0A924LJ75-F1
#
_cell.length_a   1.000
_cell.length_b   1.000
_cell.length_c   1.000
_cell.angle_alpha   90.00
_cell.angle_beta   90.00
_cell.angle_gamma   90.00
#
_symmetry.space_group_name_H-M   'P 1'
#
loop_
_entity.id
_entity.type
_entity.pdbx_description
1 polymer ?
#
loop_
_entity_poly.entity_id
_entity_poly.type
_entity_poly.pdbx_seq_one_letter_code
_entity_poly.pdbx_strand_id
1 'polypeptide(L)'
;MATDVLTAAEFYSSRKGAVTARLLRARLAIIWPTLAGKKLLGIGYPGPYLRQWRDEAQVCIAMTPSQIGVASWPVGQAKLSCTAGEDALPFADRSVDRVILVHGLEAAEQVRPLLREIWRVLSDDGRLLVVTPNRSGMWAHLESTPFGQGQPYSAGQIARLLHATMFREERHDTALFIPPTDLRIILRAAPVWERSGRRLLPSFAGVTITEASKDLYAIIPLQRGIRRTVLAEAVYRSIADV
;
A
#
# COMPACT_ATOMS: atom_id res chain seq x y z
N MET A 1 -2.12 -21.56 1.37
CA MET A 1 -0.93 -21.43 0.49
C MET A 1 -0.66 -19.95 0.27
N ALA A 2 0.59 -19.50 0.32
CA ALA A 2 0.94 -18.13 -0.04
C ALA A 2 0.63 -17.89 -1.53
N THR A 3 0.28 -16.65 -1.89
CA THR A 3 -0.04 -16.28 -3.27
C THR A 3 1.17 -16.50 -4.17
N ASP A 4 1.10 -17.49 -5.06
CA ASP A 4 2.10 -17.70 -6.11
C ASP A 4 1.83 -16.73 -7.27
N VAL A 5 2.90 -16.21 -7.87
CA VAL A 5 2.89 -15.40 -9.09
C VAL A 5 2.06 -16.04 -10.21
N LEU A 6 2.07 -17.37 -10.33
CA LEU A 6 1.27 -18.08 -11.34
C LEU A 6 -0.23 -17.86 -11.13
N THR A 7 -0.72 -18.00 -9.90
CA THR A 7 -2.14 -17.79 -9.59
C THR A 7 -2.55 -16.33 -9.80
N ALA A 8 -1.67 -15.38 -9.47
CA ALA A 8 -1.90 -13.98 -9.79
C ALA A 8 -1.99 -13.77 -11.31
N ALA A 9 -1.07 -14.33 -12.09
CA ALA A 9 -1.06 -14.23 -13.54
C ALA A 9 -2.33 -14.79 -14.18
N GLU A 10 -2.76 -15.99 -13.77
CA GLU A 10 -4.01 -16.60 -14.23
C GLU A 10 -5.21 -15.71 -13.91
N PHE A 11 -5.32 -15.21 -12.68
CA PHE A 11 -6.41 -14.32 -12.29
C PHE A 11 -6.45 -13.04 -13.14
N TYR A 12 -5.32 -12.34 -13.31
CA TYR A 12 -5.29 -11.09 -14.08
C TYR A 12 -5.45 -11.28 -15.59
N SER A 13 -5.27 -12.50 -16.11
CA SER A 13 -5.61 -12.86 -17.49
C SER A 13 -7.13 -13.04 -17.70
N SER A 14 -7.89 -13.30 -16.63
CA SER A 14 -9.34 -13.46 -16.68
C SER A 14 -10.10 -12.13 -16.86
N ARG A 15 -11.37 -12.20 -17.29
CA ARG A 15 -12.24 -11.02 -17.39
C ARG A 15 -12.44 -10.32 -16.04
N LYS A 16 -12.63 -11.08 -14.98
CA LYS A 16 -12.79 -10.57 -13.61
C LYS A 16 -11.52 -9.85 -13.16
N GLY A 17 -10.35 -10.46 -13.35
CA GLY A 17 -9.08 -9.83 -13.03
C GLY A 17 -8.77 -8.58 -13.86
N ALA A 18 -9.11 -8.57 -15.15
CA ALA A 18 -8.97 -7.37 -15.99
C ALA A 18 -9.85 -6.21 -15.50
N VAL A 19 -11.08 -6.49 -15.06
CA VAL A 19 -11.96 -5.49 -14.43
C VAL A 19 -11.39 -5.02 -13.09
N THR A 20 -10.98 -5.93 -12.21
CA THR A 20 -10.33 -5.61 -10.93
C THR A 20 -9.12 -4.69 -11.13
N ALA A 21 -8.20 -5.05 -12.01
CA ALA A 21 -7.01 -4.24 -12.31
C ALA A 21 -7.37 -2.86 -12.88
N ARG A 22 -8.44 -2.74 -13.66
CA ARG A 22 -8.93 -1.45 -14.18
C ARG A 22 -9.49 -0.56 -13.06
N LEU A 23 -10.31 -1.11 -12.17
CA LEU A 23 -10.91 -0.34 -11.06
C LEU A 23 -9.83 0.15 -10.10
N LEU A 24 -8.90 -0.74 -9.72
CA LEU A 24 -7.79 -0.38 -8.85
C LEU A 24 -6.87 0.63 -9.51
N ARG A 25 -6.48 0.46 -10.78
CA ARG A 25 -5.70 1.46 -11.51
C ARG A 25 -6.35 2.84 -11.47
N ALA A 26 -7.65 2.92 -11.75
CA ALA A 26 -8.39 4.18 -11.69
C ALA A 26 -8.33 4.82 -10.29
N ARG A 27 -8.36 4.02 -9.22
CA ARG A 27 -8.21 4.53 -7.86
C ARG A 27 -6.79 4.99 -7.56
N LEU A 28 -5.79 4.19 -7.93
CA LEU A 28 -4.38 4.53 -7.72
C LEU A 28 -4.00 5.80 -8.51
N ALA A 29 -4.56 6.02 -9.70
CA ALA A 29 -4.37 7.24 -10.49
C ALA A 29 -5.00 8.48 -9.84
N ILE A 30 -6.00 8.33 -8.96
CA ILE A 30 -6.51 9.46 -8.17
C ILE A 30 -5.53 9.82 -7.05
N ILE A 31 -4.86 8.81 -6.47
CA ILE A 31 -3.88 9.00 -5.39
C ILE A 31 -2.58 9.59 -5.96
N TRP A 32 -2.07 9.00 -7.05
CA TRP A 32 -0.90 9.47 -7.80
C TRP A 32 -1.28 9.80 -9.25
N PRO A 33 -1.71 11.05 -9.52
CA PRO A 33 -2.14 11.48 -10.85
C PRO A 33 -1.03 11.49 -11.89
N THR A 34 0.19 11.79 -11.47
CA THR A 34 1.37 11.92 -12.33
C THR A 34 2.58 11.37 -11.57
N LEU A 35 3.45 10.66 -12.30
CA LEU A 35 4.74 10.19 -11.83
C LEU A 35 5.89 10.64 -12.75
N ALA A 36 5.67 11.69 -13.54
CA ALA A 36 6.67 12.27 -14.42
C ALA A 36 7.98 12.59 -13.68
N GLY A 37 9.09 12.11 -14.22
CA GLY A 37 10.41 12.33 -13.64
C GLY A 37 10.69 11.56 -12.34
N LYS A 38 9.79 10.67 -11.89
CA LYS A 38 9.97 9.86 -10.68
C LYS A 38 10.45 8.45 -11.01
N LYS A 39 11.22 7.85 -10.09
CA LYS A 39 11.61 6.44 -10.10
C LYS A 39 10.59 5.61 -9.32
N LEU A 40 9.88 4.75 -10.04
CA LEU A 40 8.80 3.90 -9.53
C LEU A 40 9.25 2.45 -9.41
N LEU A 41 9.09 1.89 -8.22
CA LEU A 41 9.28 0.47 -7.94
C LEU A 41 7.94 -0.16 -7.53
N GLY A 42 7.49 -1.17 -8.26
CA GLY A 42 6.44 -2.06 -7.79
C GLY A 42 7.03 -3.29 -7.13
N ILE A 43 6.43 -3.77 -6.04
CA ILE A 43 6.86 -4.99 -5.32
C ILE A 43 5.67 -5.96 -5.20
N GLY A 44 5.92 -7.26 -5.40
CA GLY A 44 4.94 -8.34 -5.35
C GLY A 44 4.46 -8.72 -6.77
N TYR A 45 3.17 -8.46 -7.05
CA TYR A 45 2.59 -8.60 -8.40
C TYR A 45 2.04 -7.25 -8.93
N PRO A 46 2.90 -6.25 -9.20
CA PRO A 46 2.48 -4.88 -9.49
C PRO A 46 2.14 -4.64 -10.97
N GLY A 47 2.54 -5.55 -11.87
CA GLY A 47 2.51 -5.36 -13.33
C GLY A 47 1.19 -4.85 -13.94
N PRO A 48 0.00 -5.36 -13.51
CA PRO A 48 -1.29 -4.86 -13.97
C PRO A 48 -1.54 -3.38 -13.66
N TYR A 49 -0.87 -2.84 -12.64
CA TYR A 49 -1.06 -1.47 -12.14
C TYR A 49 -0.04 -0.49 -12.72
N LEU A 50 1.23 -0.89 -12.78
CA LEU A 50 2.34 -0.03 -13.22
C LEU A 50 2.19 0.47 -14.66
N ARG A 51 1.46 -0.26 -15.51
CA ARG A 51 1.26 0.10 -16.93
C ARG A 51 0.78 1.54 -17.15
N GLN A 52 0.05 2.13 -16.20
CA GLN A 52 -0.47 3.49 -16.36
C GLN A 52 0.59 4.60 -16.22
N TRP A 53 1.72 4.32 -15.55
CA TRP A 53 2.82 5.29 -15.37
C TRP A 53 4.11 4.88 -16.07
N ARG A 54 4.16 3.69 -16.68
CA ARG A 54 5.37 3.12 -17.29
C ARG A 54 6.04 4.05 -18.29
N ASP A 55 5.24 4.72 -19.12
CA ASP A 55 5.74 5.60 -20.20
C ASP A 55 5.97 7.05 -19.72
N GLU A 56 5.57 7.37 -18.49
CA GLU A 56 5.66 8.71 -17.88
C GLU A 56 6.77 8.81 -16.83
N ALA A 57 6.94 7.76 -16.03
CA ALA A 57 7.96 7.67 -15.00
C ALA A 57 9.37 7.64 -15.60
N GLN A 58 10.34 8.23 -14.91
CA GLN A 58 11.74 8.20 -15.34
C GLN A 58 12.28 6.77 -15.39
N VAL A 59 11.90 5.98 -14.38
CA VAL A 59 12.23 4.56 -14.24
C VAL A 59 11.00 3.86 -13.69
N CYS A 60 10.64 2.72 -14.25
CA CYS A 60 9.53 1.90 -13.77
C CYS A 60 9.95 0.43 -13.73
N ILE A 61 10.11 -0.12 -12.52
CA ILE A 61 10.59 -1.49 -12.30
C ILE A 61 9.52 -2.29 -11.55
N ALA A 62 9.27 -3.52 -11.98
CA ALA A 62 8.47 -4.49 -11.25
C ALA A 62 9.41 -5.51 -10.57
N MET A 63 9.44 -5.52 -9.25
CA MET A 63 10.19 -6.53 -8.49
C MET A 63 9.23 -7.56 -7.90
N THR A 64 9.57 -8.83 -8.06
CA THR A 64 8.84 -9.92 -7.43
C THR A 64 9.75 -10.59 -6.40
N PRO A 65 9.29 -10.78 -5.15
CA PRO A 65 10.02 -11.55 -4.16
C PRO A 65 10.41 -12.95 -4.68
N SER A 66 11.63 -13.40 -4.39
CA SER A 66 12.15 -14.69 -4.86
C SER A 66 11.33 -15.88 -4.38
N GLN A 67 10.66 -15.75 -3.22
CA GLN A 67 9.85 -16.81 -2.62
C GLN A 67 8.53 -17.05 -3.37
N ILE A 68 7.98 -16.02 -4.03
CA ILE A 68 6.70 -16.13 -4.76
C ILE A 68 6.87 -16.40 -6.25
N GLY A 69 8.10 -16.30 -6.78
CA GLY A 69 8.45 -16.66 -8.15
C GLY A 69 8.90 -15.49 -9.03
N VAL A 70 8.91 -15.71 -10.34
CA VAL A 70 9.38 -14.72 -11.33
C VAL A 70 8.21 -14.26 -12.20
N ALA A 71 7.85 -12.98 -12.11
CA ALA A 71 6.85 -12.36 -12.97
C ALA A 71 7.52 -11.55 -14.08
N SER A 72 7.32 -11.94 -15.33
CA SER A 72 7.87 -11.22 -16.47
C SER A 72 7.04 -9.98 -16.81
N TRP A 73 7.65 -8.80 -16.81
CA TRP A 73 6.95 -7.55 -17.15
C TRP A 73 7.87 -6.53 -17.84
N PRO A 74 7.39 -5.75 -18.82
CA PRO A 74 6.10 -5.86 -19.50
C PRO A 74 6.01 -7.11 -20.40
N VAL A 75 4.78 -7.54 -20.69
CA VAL A 75 4.54 -8.66 -21.61
C VAL A 75 4.85 -8.20 -23.04
N GLY A 76 5.62 -8.99 -23.78
CA GLY A 76 5.96 -8.73 -25.19
C GLY A 76 6.92 -7.56 -25.45
N GLN A 77 7.61 -7.05 -24.43
CA GLN A 77 8.58 -5.94 -24.54
C GLN A 77 9.87 -6.24 -23.76
N ALA A 78 10.85 -5.35 -23.89
CA ALA A 78 12.08 -5.38 -23.07
C ALA A 78 11.72 -5.41 -21.58
N LYS A 79 12.36 -6.31 -20.83
CA LYS A 79 11.99 -6.60 -19.44
C LYS A 79 12.42 -5.46 -18.53
N LEU A 80 11.46 -4.99 -17.74
CA LEU A 80 11.63 -4.03 -16.66
C LEU A 80 11.27 -4.70 -15.33
N SER A 81 11.51 -6.01 -15.24
CA SER A 81 11.20 -6.83 -14.07
C SER A 81 12.46 -7.46 -13.50
N CYS A 82 12.54 -7.55 -12.16
CA CYS A 82 13.61 -8.25 -11.46
C CYS A 82 13.06 -9.09 -10.30
N THR A 83 13.90 -9.95 -9.74
CA THR A 83 13.58 -10.79 -8.59
C THR A 83 14.66 -10.64 -7.53
N ALA A 84 14.25 -10.56 -6.27
CA ALA A 84 15.17 -10.46 -5.13
C ALA A 84 14.49 -10.93 -3.83
N GLY A 85 15.29 -11.13 -2.78
CA GLY A 85 14.76 -11.38 -1.44
C GLY A 85 14.07 -10.13 -0.87
N GLU A 86 13.03 -10.34 -0.06
CA GLU A 86 12.27 -9.25 0.59
C GLU A 86 13.10 -8.47 1.61
N ASP A 87 14.13 -9.11 2.18
CA ASP A 87 15.05 -8.58 3.19
C ASP A 87 16.35 -7.98 2.61
N ALA A 88 16.54 -8.06 1.28
CA ALA A 88 17.71 -7.54 0.60
C ALA A 88 17.34 -7.01 -0.79
N LEU A 89 16.72 -5.84 -0.83
CA LEU A 89 16.32 -5.20 -2.08
C LEU A 89 17.56 -4.75 -2.87
N PRO A 90 17.67 -5.05 -4.19
CA PRO A 90 18.86 -4.83 -5.00
C PRO A 90 18.97 -3.37 -5.49
N PHE A 91 18.59 -2.42 -4.64
CA PHE A 91 18.60 -1.00 -4.94
C PHE A 91 19.40 -0.25 -3.89
N ALA A 92 20.05 0.83 -4.30
CA ALA A 92 20.79 1.69 -3.39
C ALA A 92 19.84 2.40 -2.41
N ASP A 93 20.37 2.81 -1.26
CA ASP A 93 19.67 3.64 -0.30
C ASP A 93 19.16 4.91 -0.97
N ARG A 94 17.94 5.35 -0.62
CA ARG A 94 17.35 6.61 -1.10
C ARG A 94 17.32 6.76 -2.62
N SER A 95 17.22 5.66 -3.37
CA SER A 95 17.28 5.65 -4.83
C SER A 95 15.91 5.63 -5.52
N VAL A 96 14.82 5.41 -4.79
CA VAL A 96 13.46 5.23 -5.32
C VAL A 96 12.52 6.31 -4.79
N ASP A 97 11.75 6.98 -5.66
CA ASP A 97 10.81 8.03 -5.23
C ASP A 97 9.44 7.47 -4.81
N ARG A 98 9.01 6.38 -5.45
CA ARG A 98 7.66 5.82 -5.29
C ARG A 98 7.74 4.31 -5.23
N VAL A 99 7.13 3.73 -4.21
CA VAL A 99 7.00 2.27 -4.07
C VAL A 99 5.53 1.89 -4.05
N ILE A 100 5.11 0.94 -4.90
CA ILE A 100 3.78 0.32 -4.81
C ILE A 100 3.94 -1.13 -4.39
N LEU A 101 3.39 -1.49 -3.25
CA LEU A 101 3.39 -2.85 -2.73
C LEU A 101 2.01 -3.47 -2.94
N VAL A 102 1.90 -4.47 -3.83
CA VAL A 102 0.63 -5.15 -4.16
C VAL A 102 0.87 -6.65 -4.27
N HIS A 103 0.04 -7.49 -3.64
CA HIS A 103 0.31 -8.94 -3.60
C HIS A 103 1.70 -9.24 -3.05
N GLY A 104 2.11 -8.47 -2.04
CA GLY A 104 3.46 -8.48 -1.50
C GLY A 104 3.45 -8.54 0.01
N LEU A 105 2.75 -7.61 0.68
CA LEU A 105 2.70 -7.59 2.14
C LEU A 105 1.97 -8.83 2.71
N GLU A 106 0.89 -9.26 2.06
CA GLU A 106 0.08 -10.42 2.40
C GLU A 106 0.78 -11.75 2.12
N ALA A 107 1.76 -11.75 1.22
CA ALA A 107 2.55 -12.92 0.84
C ALA A 107 3.92 -12.97 1.54
N ALA A 108 4.33 -11.87 2.18
CA ALA A 108 5.64 -11.73 2.79
C ALA A 108 5.85 -12.71 3.94
N GLU A 109 6.97 -13.43 3.92
CA GLU A 109 7.40 -14.27 5.04
C GLU A 109 7.80 -13.40 6.24
N GLN A 110 8.46 -12.27 5.95
CA GLN A 110 8.98 -11.35 6.95
C GLN A 110 8.61 -9.90 6.63
N VAL A 111 7.38 -9.53 7.00
CA VAL A 111 6.79 -8.21 6.77
C VAL A 111 7.66 -7.04 7.28
N ARG A 112 8.26 -7.18 8.47
CA ARG A 112 9.06 -6.09 9.07
C ARG A 112 10.36 -5.84 8.30
N PRO A 113 11.21 -6.86 8.02
CA PRO A 113 12.34 -6.72 7.11
C PRO A 113 11.98 -6.12 5.75
N LEU A 114 10.90 -6.59 5.12
CA LEU A 114 10.43 -6.03 3.83
C LEU A 114 10.17 -4.53 3.93
N LEU A 115 9.38 -4.10 4.92
CA LEU A 115 9.09 -2.68 5.12
C LEU A 115 10.35 -1.88 5.46
N ARG A 116 11.31 -2.45 6.19
CA ARG A 116 12.59 -1.80 6.50
C ARG A 116 13.46 -1.60 5.26
N GLU A 117 13.50 -2.58 4.36
CA GLU A 117 14.21 -2.44 3.09
C GLU A 117 13.52 -1.45 2.16
N ILE A 118 12.19 -1.48 2.09
CA ILE A 118 11.41 -0.46 1.37
C ILE A 118 11.75 0.93 1.92
N TRP A 119 11.80 1.07 3.25
CA TRP A 119 12.22 2.31 3.88
C TRP A 119 13.65 2.71 3.50
N ARG A 120 14.60 1.76 3.45
CA ARG A 120 16.00 2.03 3.07
C ARG A 120 16.11 2.58 1.64
N VAL A 121 15.46 1.95 0.67
CA VAL A 121 15.57 2.31 -0.76
C VAL A 121 14.76 3.56 -1.12
N LEU A 122 13.69 3.87 -0.38
CA LEU A 122 12.84 5.02 -0.63
C LEU A 122 13.61 6.33 -0.38
N SER A 123 13.43 7.37 -1.20
CA SER A 123 13.99 8.70 -0.98
C SER A 123 13.41 9.34 0.29
N ASP A 124 14.01 10.44 0.75
CA ASP A 124 13.53 11.13 1.96
C ASP A 124 12.12 11.74 1.78
N ASP A 125 11.79 12.17 0.57
CA ASP A 125 10.45 12.66 0.14
C ASP A 125 9.58 11.57 -0.51
N GLY A 126 10.03 10.32 -0.46
CA GLY A 126 9.39 9.24 -1.18
C GLY A 126 8.08 8.80 -0.51
N ARG A 127 7.20 8.19 -1.32
CA ARG A 127 5.90 7.67 -0.87
C ARG A 127 5.80 6.18 -1.14
N LEU A 128 5.29 5.46 -0.16
CA LEU A 128 4.91 4.05 -0.24
C LEU A 128 3.39 3.96 -0.37
N LEU A 129 2.90 3.16 -1.32
CA LEU A 129 1.50 2.83 -1.47
C LEU A 129 1.31 1.33 -1.25
N VAL A 130 0.69 0.97 -0.14
CA VAL A 130 0.40 -0.42 0.24
C VAL A 130 -1.01 -0.77 -0.19
N VAL A 131 -1.16 -1.80 -1.02
CA VAL A 131 -2.45 -2.32 -1.48
C VAL A 131 -2.57 -3.77 -1.02
N THR A 132 -3.46 -4.02 -0.07
CA THR A 132 -3.65 -5.37 0.51
C THR A 132 -5.12 -5.77 0.55
N PRO A 133 -5.43 -7.08 0.57
CA PRO A 133 -6.77 -7.58 0.81
C PRO A 133 -7.29 -7.04 2.14
N ASN A 134 -8.52 -6.53 2.12
CA ASN A 134 -9.19 -6.05 3.32
C ASN A 134 -9.79 -7.23 4.07
N ARG A 135 -9.37 -7.42 5.33
CA ARG A 135 -9.84 -8.53 6.19
C ARG A 135 -11.35 -8.59 6.40
N SER A 136 -12.04 -7.45 6.29
CA SER A 136 -13.51 -7.39 6.39
C SER A 136 -14.22 -7.46 5.04
N GLY A 137 -13.45 -7.54 3.94
CA GLY A 137 -13.97 -7.53 2.57
C GLY A 137 -14.32 -8.92 2.05
N MET A 138 -15.30 -8.97 1.14
CA MET A 138 -15.74 -10.24 0.52
C MET A 138 -14.59 -10.98 -0.18
N TRP A 139 -13.67 -10.25 -0.80
CA TRP A 139 -12.57 -10.81 -1.58
C TRP A 139 -11.54 -11.57 -0.75
N ALA A 140 -11.36 -11.21 0.52
CA ALA A 140 -10.41 -11.87 1.42
C ALA A 140 -10.82 -13.29 1.82
N HIS A 141 -12.06 -13.70 1.52
CA HIS A 141 -12.59 -15.02 1.84
C HIS A 141 -12.72 -15.94 0.62
N LEU A 142 -12.29 -15.49 -0.57
CA LEU A 142 -12.29 -16.32 -1.77
C LEU A 142 -10.86 -16.71 -2.17
N GLU A 143 -10.43 -17.89 -1.72
CA GLU A 143 -9.12 -18.48 -2.04
C GLU A 143 -8.89 -18.72 -3.54
N SER A 144 -9.97 -18.71 -4.34
CA SER A 144 -9.92 -18.74 -5.81
C SER A 144 -9.42 -17.44 -6.44
N THR A 145 -9.15 -16.41 -5.63
CA THR A 145 -8.58 -15.14 -6.07
C THR A 145 -7.28 -14.86 -5.32
N PRO A 146 -6.34 -14.10 -5.91
CA PRO A 146 -5.12 -13.68 -5.22
C PRO A 146 -5.37 -12.91 -3.93
N PHE A 147 -6.56 -12.29 -3.80
CA PHE A 147 -6.95 -11.52 -2.62
C PHE A 147 -7.41 -12.38 -1.44
N GLY A 148 -7.83 -13.63 -1.69
CA GLY A 148 -8.15 -14.57 -0.61
C GLY A 148 -6.96 -15.42 -0.18
N GLN A 149 -5.79 -15.17 -0.77
CA GLN A 149 -4.54 -15.87 -0.46
C GLN A 149 -3.64 -14.98 0.39
N GLY A 150 -2.82 -15.61 1.24
CA GLY A 150 -1.97 -14.88 2.19
C GLY A 150 -2.72 -14.34 3.41
N GLN A 151 -2.12 -13.37 4.10
CA GLN A 151 -2.72 -12.74 5.28
C GLN A 151 -3.46 -11.46 4.92
N PRO A 152 -4.80 -11.40 5.09
CA PRO A 152 -5.54 -10.17 4.89
C PRO A 152 -5.34 -9.21 6.07
N TYR A 153 -5.40 -7.90 5.80
CA TYR A 153 -5.16 -6.87 6.79
C TYR A 153 -6.37 -5.95 6.96
N SER A 154 -6.58 -5.46 8.17
CA SER A 154 -7.40 -4.27 8.40
C SER A 154 -6.56 -3.00 8.29
N ALA A 155 -7.22 -1.86 8.04
CA ALA A 155 -6.61 -0.53 8.02
C ALA A 155 -5.72 -0.28 9.25
N GLY A 156 -6.23 -0.55 10.44
CA GLY A 156 -5.49 -0.36 11.69
C GLY A 156 -4.35 -1.36 11.92
N GLN A 157 -4.37 -2.53 11.27
CA GLN A 157 -3.20 -3.42 11.27
C GLN A 157 -2.09 -2.85 10.39
N ILE A 158 -2.42 -2.36 9.19
CA ILE A 158 -1.46 -1.69 8.29
C ILE A 158 -0.86 -0.45 8.96
N ALA A 159 -1.69 0.44 9.51
CA ALA A 159 -1.23 1.65 10.19
C ALA A 159 -0.22 1.35 11.32
N ARG A 160 -0.49 0.31 12.14
CA ARG A 160 0.42 -0.12 13.21
C ARG A 160 1.73 -0.70 12.66
N LEU A 161 1.68 -1.47 11.57
CA LEU A 161 2.87 -2.02 10.93
C LEU A 161 3.75 -0.93 10.34
N LEU A 162 3.15 0.03 9.64
CA LEU A 162 3.82 1.20 9.08
C LEU A 162 4.49 2.03 10.18
N HIS A 163 3.75 2.39 11.22
CA HIS A 163 4.30 3.12 12.36
C HIS A 163 5.47 2.37 13.02
N ALA A 164 5.34 1.07 13.24
CA ALA A 164 6.39 0.24 13.82
C ALA A 164 7.64 0.07 12.93
N THR A 165 7.58 0.52 11.67
CA THR A 165 8.67 0.42 10.69
C THR A 165 9.15 1.80 10.19
N MET A 166 8.85 2.86 10.96
CA MET A 166 9.24 4.25 10.69
C MET A 166 8.56 4.86 9.46
N PHE A 167 7.30 4.49 9.23
CA PHE A 167 6.42 5.15 8.28
C PHE A 167 5.28 5.88 8.98
N ARG A 168 4.93 7.05 8.45
CA ARG A 168 3.73 7.80 8.82
C ARG A 168 2.67 7.59 7.75
N GLU A 169 1.46 7.25 8.18
CA GLU A 169 0.30 7.18 7.29
C GLU A 169 -0.13 8.59 6.87
N GLU A 170 -0.29 8.79 5.56
CA GLU A 170 -0.75 10.07 4.99
C GLU A 170 -2.21 10.00 4.59
N ARG A 171 -2.60 8.85 4.02
CA ARG A 171 -3.91 8.65 3.43
C ARG A 171 -4.30 7.19 3.55
N HIS A 172 -5.54 6.99 3.94
CA HIS A 172 -6.24 5.72 3.84
C HIS A 172 -7.33 5.78 2.77
N ASP A 173 -7.49 4.70 2.03
CA ASP A 173 -8.49 4.56 0.99
C ASP A 173 -8.89 3.09 0.82
N THR A 174 -10.04 2.87 0.18
CA THR A 174 -10.55 1.52 -0.08
C THR A 174 -11.10 1.41 -1.48
N ALA A 175 -11.07 0.20 -2.03
CA ALA A 175 -11.55 -0.08 -3.38
C ALA A 175 -12.04 -1.52 -3.52
N LEU A 176 -12.58 -1.84 -4.70
CA LEU A 176 -13.05 -3.19 -5.06
C LEU A 176 -14.32 -3.58 -4.28
N PHE A 177 -15.35 -2.73 -4.37
CA PHE A 177 -16.67 -2.96 -3.77
C PHE A 177 -17.55 -3.90 -4.60
N ILE A 178 -17.20 -4.13 -5.86
CA ILE A 178 -17.87 -5.12 -6.71
C ILE A 178 -17.74 -6.53 -6.10
N PRO A 179 -18.82 -7.34 -6.08
CA PRO A 179 -18.73 -8.70 -5.58
C PRO A 179 -17.86 -9.59 -6.50
N PRO A 180 -17.17 -10.60 -5.94
CA PRO A 180 -16.20 -11.43 -6.65
C PRO A 180 -16.88 -12.49 -7.55
N THR A 181 -17.54 -12.02 -8.61
CA THR A 181 -18.33 -12.86 -9.54
C THR A 181 -17.87 -12.72 -10.98
N ASP A 182 -18.11 -13.74 -11.80
CA ASP A 182 -17.81 -13.74 -13.24
C ASP A 182 -19.00 -13.33 -14.11
N LEU A 183 -20.11 -12.92 -13.49
CA LEU A 183 -21.34 -12.53 -14.17
C LEU A 183 -21.14 -11.23 -14.95
N ARG A 184 -21.27 -11.30 -16.28
CA ARG A 184 -21.01 -10.17 -17.20
C ARG A 184 -21.80 -8.91 -16.86
N ILE A 185 -23.04 -9.07 -16.41
CA ILE A 185 -23.93 -7.95 -16.07
C ILE A 185 -23.37 -7.18 -14.86
N ILE A 186 -22.91 -7.90 -13.83
CA ILE A 186 -22.31 -7.32 -12.63
C ILE A 186 -20.98 -6.64 -12.98
N LEU A 187 -20.12 -7.31 -13.77
CA LEU A 187 -18.84 -6.75 -14.22
C LEU A 187 -19.01 -5.47 -15.08
N ARG A 188 -20.08 -5.38 -15.88
CA ARG A 188 -20.42 -4.15 -16.63
C ARG A 188 -20.86 -3.01 -15.70
N ALA A 189 -21.60 -3.35 -14.64
CA ALA A 189 -22.04 -2.39 -13.62
C ALA A 189 -20.95 -2.01 -12.61
N ALA A 190 -19.70 -2.48 -12.78
CA ALA A 190 -18.61 -2.24 -11.84
C ALA A 190 -18.43 -0.78 -11.38
N PRO A 191 -18.49 0.26 -12.25
CA PRO A 191 -18.33 1.65 -11.81
C PRO A 191 -19.48 2.15 -10.92
N VAL A 192 -20.65 1.51 -10.99
CA VAL A 192 -21.79 1.81 -10.12
C VAL A 192 -21.57 1.17 -8.75
N TRP A 193 -21.12 -0.08 -8.71
CA TRP A 193 -20.76 -0.77 -7.47
C TRP A 193 -19.65 -0.04 -6.70
N GLU A 194 -18.59 0.40 -7.37
CA GLU A 194 -17.52 1.18 -6.73
C GLU A 194 -18.03 2.49 -6.12
N ARG A 195 -18.95 3.19 -6.80
CA ARG A 195 -19.51 4.46 -6.31
C ARG A 195 -20.48 4.25 -5.14
N SER A 196 -21.38 3.28 -5.27
CA SER A 196 -22.42 3.01 -4.27
C SER A 196 -21.84 2.32 -3.04
N GLY A 197 -21.00 1.30 -3.21
CA GLY A 197 -20.38 0.54 -2.13
C GLY A 197 -19.51 1.42 -1.24
N ARG A 198 -18.76 2.37 -1.83
CA ARG A 198 -17.97 3.34 -1.07
C ARG A 198 -18.79 4.21 -0.13
N ARG A 199 -20.04 4.53 -0.49
CA ARG A 199 -20.95 5.36 0.32
C ARG A 199 -21.71 4.54 1.36
N LEU A 200 -22.12 3.33 0.99
CA LEU A 200 -23.06 2.52 1.78
C LEU A 200 -22.36 1.51 2.69
N LEU A 201 -21.25 0.92 2.25
CA LEU A 201 -20.61 -0.24 2.90
C LEU A 201 -19.07 -0.16 2.79
N PRO A 202 -18.41 0.90 3.31
CA PRO A 202 -16.96 1.09 3.21
C PRO A 202 -16.16 -0.09 3.78
N SER A 203 -16.67 -0.73 4.85
CA SER A 203 -16.02 -1.88 5.49
C SER A 203 -15.96 -3.14 4.63
N PHE A 204 -16.80 -3.25 3.59
CA PHE A 204 -16.89 -4.43 2.71
C PHE A 204 -16.05 -4.32 1.44
N ALA A 205 -15.25 -3.26 1.30
CA ALA A 205 -14.30 -3.12 0.21
C ALA A 205 -13.37 -4.34 0.12
N GLY A 206 -13.06 -4.81 -1.09
CA GLY A 206 -12.17 -5.95 -1.29
C GLY A 206 -10.71 -5.66 -0.93
N VAL A 207 -10.27 -4.40 -1.07
CA VAL A 207 -8.89 -4.00 -0.74
C VAL A 207 -8.83 -2.71 0.06
N THR A 208 -7.78 -2.62 0.88
CA THR A 208 -7.34 -1.39 1.52
C THR A 208 -6.12 -0.84 0.79
N ILE A 209 -6.07 0.48 0.64
CA ILE A 209 -4.97 1.22 0.01
C ILE A 209 -4.49 2.25 1.03
N THR A 210 -3.25 2.13 1.48
CA THR A 210 -2.65 3.07 2.44
C THR A 210 -1.42 3.71 1.82
N GLU A 211 -1.43 5.04 1.74
CA GLU A 211 -0.26 5.84 1.38
C GLU A 211 0.50 6.23 2.64
N ALA A 212 1.81 6.07 2.60
CA ALA A 212 2.71 6.37 3.71
C ALA A 212 3.96 7.09 3.24
N SER A 213 4.59 7.83 4.15
CA SER A 213 5.91 8.42 3.95
C SER A 213 6.84 8.08 5.09
N LYS A 214 8.14 8.33 4.91
CA LYS A 214 9.11 8.13 5.98
C LYS A 214 8.77 9.03 7.17
N ASP A 215 8.74 8.42 8.35
CA ASP A 215 8.72 9.15 9.60
C ASP A 215 10.15 9.29 10.14
N LEU A 216 10.82 10.38 9.74
CA LEU A 216 12.15 10.71 10.23
C LEU A 216 12.14 11.21 11.69
N TYR A 217 10.96 11.58 12.21
CA TYR A 217 10.79 12.13 13.55
C TYR A 217 10.49 11.06 14.61
N ALA A 218 10.12 9.84 14.21
CA ALA A 218 9.95 8.70 15.11
C ALA A 218 11.21 8.35 15.94
N ILE A 219 12.37 8.89 15.56
CA ILE A 219 13.64 8.73 16.30
C ILE A 219 13.72 9.69 17.51
N ILE A 220 12.96 10.79 17.51
CA ILE A 220 12.90 11.73 18.64
C ILE A 220 11.82 11.20 19.58
N PRO A 221 12.16 10.68 20.78
CA PRO A 221 11.14 10.34 21.75
C PRO A 221 10.35 11.61 22.06
N LEU A 222 9.04 11.58 21.77
CA LEU A 222 8.09 12.58 22.27
C LEU A 222 8.19 12.55 23.80
N GLN A 223 9.04 13.40 24.37
CA GLN A 223 8.99 13.68 25.80
C GLN A 223 7.57 14.16 26.06
N ARG A 224 6.73 13.31 26.66
CA ARG A 224 5.46 13.73 27.25
C ARG A 224 5.80 14.95 28.08
N GLY A 225 5.33 16.12 27.65
CA GLY A 225 5.65 17.38 28.30
C GLY A 225 5.41 17.21 29.79
N ILE A 226 6.49 17.21 30.57
CA ILE A 226 6.37 17.24 32.02
C ILE A 226 5.58 18.50 32.30
N ARG A 227 4.36 18.34 32.82
CA ARG A 227 3.54 19.46 33.30
C ARG A 227 4.36 20.11 34.41
N ARG A 228 5.12 21.16 34.07
CA ARG A 228 5.80 21.99 35.04
C ARG A 228 4.74 22.85 35.68
N THR A 229 4.27 22.44 36.85
CA THR A 229 3.45 23.28 37.70
C THR A 229 4.33 24.44 38.15
N VAL A 230 4.11 25.62 37.58
CA VAL A 230 4.79 26.83 38.05
C VAL A 230 4.04 27.28 39.30
N LEU A 231 4.73 27.32 40.44
CA LEU A 231 4.21 27.95 41.66
C LEU A 231 4.05 29.44 41.36
N ALA A 232 2.81 29.92 41.33
CA ALA A 232 2.54 31.34 41.28
C ALA A 232 2.98 31.97 42.61
N GLU A 233 3.79 33.01 42.54
CA GLU A 233 4.25 33.75 43.72
C GLU A 233 3.05 34.45 44.36
N ALA A 234 2.73 34.07 45.60
CA ALA A 234 1.60 34.63 46.33
C ALA A 234 1.96 36.04 46.82
N VAL A 235 1.33 37.07 46.25
CA VAL A 235 1.43 38.44 46.74
C VAL A 235 0.63 38.55 48.04
N TYR A 236 1.32 38.53 49.18
CA TYR A 236 0.73 38.90 50.46
C TYR A 236 0.44 40.41 50.47
N ARG A 237 -0.83 40.80 50.44
CA ARG A 237 -1.23 42.16 50.81
C ARG A 237 -1.26 42.24 52.34
N SER A 238 -0.33 43.01 52.90
CA SER A 238 -0.35 43.40 54.31
C SER A 238 -1.62 44.19 54.60
N ILE A 239 -2.39 43.75 55.59
CA ILE A 239 -3.50 44.52 56.16
C ILE A 239 -2.91 45.49 57.18
N ALA A 240 -2.43 46.63 56.70
CA ALA A 240 -2.17 47.80 57.52
C ALA A 240 -2.25 49.00 56.58
N ASP A 241 -3.43 49.63 56.57
CA ASP A 241 -3.67 51.06 56.32
C ASP A 241 -5.20 51.26 56.31
N VAL A 242 -5.76 51.33 57.51
CA VAL A 242 -7.06 51.97 57.82
C VAL A 242 -6.75 53.13 58.75
#